data_AF-A0A973WTC8-F1
#
_entry.id   AF-A0A973WTC8-F1
#
_cell.length_a   1.000
_cell.length_b   1.000
_cell.length_c   1.000
_cell.angle_alpha   90.00
_cell.angle_beta   90.00
_cell.angle_gamma   90.00
#
_symmetry.space_group_name_H-M   'P 1'
#
loop_
_entity.id
_entity.type
_entity.pdbx_description
1 polymer ?
#
loop_
_entity_poly.entity_id
_entity_poly.type
_entity_poly.pdbx_seq_one_letter_code
_entity_poly.pdbx_strand_id
1 'polypeptide(L)' 'MLHVKLGHKSIQLDAGKAMDGTLDQAERVHIVRALERSGWRVRGVNGVAGQLGVKPTTLESGMEQLGIVQAR' A
#
# COMPACT_ATOMS: atom_id res chain seq x y z
N MET A 1 1.13 29.08 18.75
CA MET A 1 2.24 28.83 17.81
C MET A 1 2.64 27.37 17.97
N LEU A 2 2.15 26.45 17.14
CA LEU A 2 2.65 25.07 17.11
C LEU A 2 2.65 24.59 15.65
N HIS A 3 3.83 24.61 15.02
CA HIS A 3 4.07 23.98 13.74
C HIS A 3 4.33 22.49 13.99
N VAL A 4 3.35 21.62 13.69
CA VAL A 4 3.60 20.19 13.50
C VAL A 4 3.94 19.98 12.03
N LYS A 5 5.25 19.91 11.74
CA LYS A 5 5.79 19.47 10.45
C LYS A 5 5.74 17.94 10.44
N LEU A 6 4.62 17.37 10.02
CA LEU A 6 4.61 15.96 9.63
C LEU A 6 5.01 15.92 8.15
N GLY A 7 6.28 15.58 7.91
CA GLY A 7 6.84 15.44 6.57
C GLY A 7 6.26 14.21 5.89
N HIS A 8 5.18 14.39 5.14
CA HIS A 8 4.58 13.31 4.36
C HIS A 8 5.36 13.24 3.05
N LYS A 9 6.25 12.25 2.95
CA LYS A 9 6.85 11.85 1.68
C LYS A 9 5.69 11.56 0.73
N SER A 10 5.56 12.39 -0.30
CA SER A 10 4.44 12.40 -1.23
C SER A 10 4.25 11.04 -1.89
N ILE A 11 3.24 10.28 -1.42
CA ILE A 11 2.64 9.22 -2.24
C ILE A 11 1.91 9.99 -3.35
N GLN A 12 2.44 9.95 -4.57
CA GLN A 12 1.70 10.39 -5.75
C GLN A 12 0.56 9.39 -5.95
N LEU A 13 -0.55 9.62 -5.25
CA LEU A 13 -1.82 8.98 -5.53
C LEU A 13 -2.32 9.65 -6.80
N ASP A 14 -2.16 8.98 -7.94
CA ASP A 14 -2.76 9.43 -9.20
C ASP A 14 -4.26 9.65 -8.97
N ALA A 15 -4.65 10.92 -8.87
CA ALA A 15 -6.00 11.34 -8.52
C ALA A 15 -7.01 11.07 -9.66
N GLY A 16 -6.59 10.42 -10.75
CA GLY A 16 -7.41 10.13 -11.92
C GLY A 16 -8.43 9.00 -11.74
N LYS A 17 -8.40 8.26 -10.63
CA LYS A 17 -9.32 7.12 -10.37
C LYS A 17 -9.84 7.08 -8.93
N ALA A 18 -10.13 8.23 -8.33
CA ALA A 18 -10.51 8.36 -6.91
C ALA A 18 -12.01 8.52 -6.65
N MET A 19 -12.89 8.14 -7.59
CA MET A 19 -14.31 8.51 -7.55
C MET A 19 -15.30 7.33 -7.47
N ASP A 20 -14.87 6.15 -7.05
CA ASP A 20 -15.78 5.07 -6.70
C ASP A 20 -15.38 4.44 -5.35
N GLY A 21 -16.26 4.54 -4.35
CA GLY A 21 -16.12 3.89 -3.04
C GLY A 21 -16.32 2.38 -3.15
N THR A 22 -15.47 1.72 -3.92
CA THR A 22 -15.53 0.31 -4.27
C THR A 22 -14.52 -0.51 -3.47
N LEU A 23 -14.74 -1.84 -3.46
CA LEU A 23 -13.90 -2.83 -2.79
C LEU A 23 -12.41 -2.68 -3.12
N ASP A 24 -12.09 -2.31 -4.36
CA ASP A 24 -10.74 -2.03 -4.87
C ASP A 24 -10.01 -0.97 -4.03
N GLN A 25 -10.68 0.14 -3.70
CA GLN A 25 -10.09 1.21 -2.92
C GLN A 25 -9.87 0.81 -1.45
N ALA A 26 -10.80 0.07 -0.86
CA ALA A 26 -10.65 -0.45 0.49
C ALA A 26 -9.48 -1.45 0.59
N GLU A 27 -9.37 -2.33 -0.40
CA GLU A 27 -8.26 -3.29 -0.53
C GLU A 27 -6.93 -2.57 -0.71
N ARG A 28 -6.88 -1.56 -1.59
CA ARG A 28 -5.70 -0.71 -1.80
C ARG A 28 -5.25 -0.04 -0.52
N VAL A 29 -6.16 0.61 0.21
CA VAL A 29 -5.84 1.24 1.50
C VAL A 29 -5.33 0.20 2.51
N HIS A 30 -5.92 -0.98 2.54
CA HIS A 30 -5.51 -2.05 3.44
C HIS A 30 -4.08 -2.54 3.14
N ILE A 31 -3.78 -2.80 1.87
CA ILE A 31 -2.46 -3.25 1.40
C ILE A 31 -1.40 -2.19 1.64
N VAL A 32 -1.68 -0.92 1.31
CA VAL A 32 -0.75 0.21 1.55
C VAL A 32 -0.42 0.33 3.04
N ARG A 33 -1.42 0.30 3.93
CA ARG A 33 -1.16 0.35 5.37
C ARG A 33 -0.34 -0.82 5.88
N ALA A 34 -0.54 -2.01 5.32
CA ALA A 34 0.26 -3.18 5.66
C ALA A 34 1.71 -3.03 5.16
N LEU A 35 1.91 -2.51 3.95
CA LEU A 35 3.23 -2.13 3.42
C LEU A 35 3.93 -1.13 4.31
N GLU A 36 3.26 -0.08 4.76
CA GLU A 36 3.86 0.91 5.67
C GLU A 36 4.31 0.28 6.99
N ARG A 37 3.47 -0.58 7.60
CA ARG A 37 3.83 -1.29 8.85
C ARG A 37 4.98 -2.27 8.67
N SER A 38 5.10 -2.87 7.50
CA SER A 38 6.16 -3.83 7.16
C SER A 38 7.46 -3.16 6.71
N GLY A 39 7.44 -1.85 6.45
CA GLY A 39 8.56 -1.12 5.83
C GLY A 39 8.74 -1.49 4.36
N TRP A 40 7.63 -1.65 3.63
CA TRP A 40 7.56 -2.01 2.20
C TRP A 40 8.14 -3.39 1.87
N ARG A 41 8.22 -4.28 2.85
CA ARG A 41 8.73 -5.63 2.65
C ARG A 41 7.59 -6.56 2.25
N VAL A 42 7.59 -7.05 1.01
CA VAL A 42 6.55 -7.99 0.53
C VAL A 42 6.79 -9.42 1.05
N ARG A 43 8.06 -9.85 1.11
CA ARG A 43 8.49 -11.24 1.40
C ARG A 43 9.15 -11.40 2.78
N GLY A 44 9.11 -12.61 3.33
CA GLY A 44 9.77 -12.99 4.59
C GLY A 44 8.83 -12.97 5.80
N VAL A 45 9.36 -13.33 6.98
CA VAL A 45 8.58 -13.49 8.22
C VAL A 45 7.83 -12.23 8.66
N ASN A 46 8.38 -11.05 8.36
CA ASN A 46 7.77 -9.74 8.62
C ASN A 46 7.22 -9.08 7.34
N GLY A 47 7.08 -9.85 6.26
CA GLY A 47 6.58 -9.33 4.99
C GLY A 47 5.07 -9.17 4.98
N VAL A 48 4.56 -8.21 4.21
CA VAL A 48 3.14 -7.94 4.03
C VAL A 48 2.37 -9.18 3.61
N ALA A 49 2.94 -10.02 2.74
CA ALA A 49 2.30 -11.26 2.31
C ALA A 49 2.05 -12.21 3.49
N GLY A 50 3.03 -12.34 4.39
CA GLY A 50 2.89 -13.11 5.62
C GLY A 50 1.87 -12.51 6.58
N GLN A 51 1.82 -11.18 6.69
CA GLN A 51 0.84 -10.49 7.53
C GLN A 51 -0.60 -10.60 6.99
N LEU A 52 -0.76 -10.62 5.67
CA LEU A 52 -2.06 -10.81 5.01
C LEU A 52 -2.43 -12.29 4.83
N GLY A 53 -1.52 -13.22 5.14
CA GLY A 53 -1.75 -14.65 4.95
C GLY A 53 -1.86 -15.09 3.48
N VAL A 54 -1.35 -14.28 2.56
CA VAL A 54 -1.38 -14.55 1.11
C VAL A 54 0.00 -14.92 0.60
N LYS A 55 0.07 -15.61 -0.54
CA LYS A 55 1.35 -15.86 -1.19
C LYS A 55 1.94 -14.52 -1.67
N PRO A 56 3.26 -14.30 -1.55
CA PRO A 56 3.89 -13.06 -2.00
C PRO A 56 3.64 -12.79 -3.48
N THR A 57 3.68 -13.82 -4.33
CA THR A 57 3.39 -13.69 -5.76
C THR A 57 1.95 -13.27 -6.05
N THR A 58 1.00 -13.63 -5.19
CA THR A 58 -0.40 -13.22 -5.30
C THR A 58 -0.56 -11.77 -4.88
N LEU A 59 0.13 -11.36 -3.80
CA LEU A 59 0.14 -9.97 -3.37
C LEU A 59 0.81 -9.08 -4.42
N GLU A 60 1.90 -9.53 -5.04
CA GLU A 60 2.59 -8.84 -6.14
C GLU A 60 1.61 -8.59 -7.30
N SER A 61 0.93 -9.64 -7.77
CA SER A 61 -0.07 -9.50 -8.86
C SER A 61 -1.25 -8.61 -8.47
N GLY A 62 -1.77 -8.71 -7.24
CA GLY A 62 -2.84 -7.83 -6.75
C GLY A 62 -2.39 -6.37 -6.63
N MET A 63 -1.15 -6.14 -6.18
CA MET A 63 -0.55 -4.80 -6.16
C MET A 63 -0.41 -4.21 -7.55
N GLU A 64 -0.02 -5.00 -8.55
CA GLU A 64 0.03 -4.58 -9.96
C GLU A 64 -1.37 -4.21 -10.47
N GLN A 65 -2.40 -4.99 -10.15
CA GLN A 65 -3.78 -4.71 -10.53
C GLN A 65 -4.33 -3.42 -9.88
N LEU A 66 -3.97 -3.17 -8.63
CA LEU A 66 -4.37 -1.99 -7.85
C LEU A 66 -3.48 -0.76 -8.11
N GLY A 67 -2.51 -0.86 -9.03
CA GLY A 67 -1.56 0.21 -9.33
C GLY A 67 -0.69 0.62 -8.15
N ILE A 68 -0.42 -0.31 -7.22
CA ILE A 68 0.46 -0.10 -6.06
C ILE A 68 1.89 -0.41 -6.50
N VAL A 69 2.59 0.61 -7.00
CA VAL A 69 3.98 0.49 -7.42
C VAL A 69 4.89 0.87 -6.26
N GLN A 70 5.79 -0.04 -5.87
CA GLN A 70 6.87 0.31 -4.94
C GLN A 70 7.87 1.20 -5.68
N ALA A 71 7.92 2.48 -5.33
CA ALA A 71 9.01 3.35 -5.76
C ALA A 71 10.30 2.90 -5.09
N ARG A 72 11.25 2.41 -5.90
CA ARG A 72 12.59 2.03 -5.46
C ARG A 72 13.39 3.24 -4.99
#